data_AF-A0A2L2LC33-F1
#
_entry.id   AF-A0A2L2LC33-F1
#
_cell.length_a   1.000
_cell.length_b   1.000
_cell.length_c   1.000
_cell.angle_alpha   90.00
_cell.angle_beta   90.00
_cell.angle_gamma   90.00
#
_symmetry.space_group_name_H-M   'P 1'
#
loop_
_entity.id
_entity.type
_entity.pdbx_description
1 polymer ?
#
loop_
_entity_poly.entity_id
_entity_poly.type
_entity_poly.pdbx_seq_one_letter_code
_entity_poly.pdbx_strand_id
1 'polypeptide(L)'
;MRIENGTGVKGVSEESLEAIDAIRKIGNIGAHMERDINNIVDVDPNEALVLIGLLESLFDEWYVARHKREERFAQVARIATIKEQKKNGH
;
A
#
# COMPACT_ATOMS: atom_id res chain seq x y z
N MET A 1 -8.17 -8.03 12.43
CA MET A 1 -7.13 -8.99 12.03
C MET A 1 -6.08 -9.04 13.14
N ARG A 2 -5.91 -10.15 13.87
CA ARG A 2 -4.91 -10.24 14.94
C ARG A 2 -3.75 -11.10 14.44
N ILE A 3 -2.54 -10.54 14.39
CA ILE A 3 -1.33 -11.29 14.06
C ILE A 3 -0.99 -12.13 15.30
N GLU A 4 -1.53 -13.35 15.36
CA GLU A 4 -1.05 -14.34 16.31
C GLU A 4 0.21 -14.98 15.70
N ASN A 5 1.35 -14.81 16.37
CA ASN A 5 2.65 -15.44 16.08
C ASN A 5 3.40 -14.86 14.86
N GLY A 6 3.98 -13.66 15.01
CA GLY A 6 5.25 -13.26 14.38
C GLY A 6 5.39 -13.36 12.85
N THR A 7 4.28 -13.55 12.13
CA THR A 7 4.25 -13.76 10.69
C THR A 7 3.34 -12.71 10.06
N GLY A 8 3.74 -11.44 10.19
CA GLY A 8 3.18 -10.36 9.39
C GLY A 8 3.34 -10.67 7.90
N VAL A 9 2.37 -10.25 7.08
CA VAL A 9 2.50 -10.31 5.62
C VAL A 9 3.76 -9.55 5.22
N LYS A 10 4.71 -10.25 4.58
CA LYS A 10 6.01 -9.67 4.22
C LYS A 10 5.82 -8.42 3.37
N GLY A 11 6.19 -7.26 3.90
CA GLY A 11 6.07 -5.97 3.22
C GLY A 11 4.85 -5.12 3.59
N VAL A 12 4.05 -5.54 4.57
CA VAL A 12 2.95 -4.74 5.15
C VAL A 12 3.31 -4.35 6.58
N SER A 13 3.18 -3.06 6.91
CA SER A 13 3.48 -2.57 8.27
C SER A 13 2.33 -2.84 9.23
N GLU A 14 2.62 -2.88 10.54
CA GLU A 14 1.60 -3.08 11.58
C GLU A 14 0.62 -1.89 11.59
N GLU A 15 1.13 -0.68 11.39
CA GLU A 15 0.34 0.55 11.29
C GLU A 15 -0.63 0.52 10.10
N SER A 16 -0.21 -0.06 8.97
CA SER A 16 -1.08 -0.26 7.80
C SER A 16 -2.23 -1.22 8.14
N LEU A 17 -1.95 -2.29 8.87
CA LEU A 17 -2.96 -3.26 9.28
C LEU A 17 -3.94 -2.65 10.28
N GLU A 18 -3.44 -1.88 11.25
CA GLU A 18 -4.26 -1.15 12.20
C GLU A 18 -5.17 -0.14 11.52
N ALA A 19 -4.64 0.63 10.55
CA ALA A 19 -5.43 1.58 9.77
C ALA A 19 -6.52 0.87 8.95
N ILE A 20 -6.18 -0.23 8.26
CA ILE A 20 -7.15 -1.04 7.51
C ILE A 20 -8.24 -1.59 8.45
N ASP A 21 -7.84 -2.16 9.60
CA ASP A 21 -8.77 -2.68 10.60
C ASP A 21 -9.65 -1.57 11.19
N ALA A 22 -9.12 -0.36 11.38
CA ALA A 22 -9.88 0.79 11.86
C ALA A 22 -10.95 1.18 10.84
N ILE A 23 -10.61 1.32 9.56
CA ILE A 23 -11.57 1.64 8.49
C ILE A 23 -12.66 0.59 8.37
N ARG A 24 -12.32 -0.70 8.48
CA ARG A 24 -13.30 -1.80 8.48
C ARG A 24 -14.33 -1.72 9.61
N LYS A 25 -14.00 -1.02 10.71
CA LYS A 25 -14.85 -0.85 11.89
C LYS A 25 -15.62 0.46 11.89
N ILE A 26 -15.34 1.38 10.96
CA ILE A 26 -16.09 2.63 10.84
C ILE A 26 -17.51 2.31 10.35
N GLY A 27 -18.51 2.93 11.02
CA GLY A 27 -19.93 2.76 10.79
C GLY A 27 -20.34 2.94 9.32
N ASN A 28 -21.46 2.34 8.94
CA ASN A 28 -21.98 2.17 7.57
C ASN A 28 -21.05 1.47 6.57
N ILE A 29 -19.78 1.86 6.39
CA ILE A 29 -18.81 1.14 5.52
C ILE A 29 -18.60 -0.30 5.98
N GLY A 30 -18.32 -0.53 7.26
CA GLY A 30 -18.20 -1.88 7.81
C GLY A 30 -19.50 -2.68 7.72
N ALA A 31 -20.65 -2.01 7.86
CA ALA A 31 -21.98 -2.61 7.73
C ALA A 31 -22.33 -2.99 6.28
N HIS A 32 -21.84 -2.25 5.27
CA HIS A 32 -21.93 -2.65 3.87
C HIS A 32 -21.03 -3.85 3.53
N MET A 33 -19.91 -4.01 4.23
CA MET A 33 -19.00 -5.13 4.06
C MET A 33 -19.50 -6.42 4.75
N GLU A 34 -20.35 -6.32 5.78
CA GLU A 34 -20.85 -7.45 6.55
C GLU A 34 -22.39 -7.63 6.48
N ARG A 35 -22.81 -8.68 5.75
CA ARG A 35 -24.02 -9.51 5.93
C ARG A 35 -25.42 -9.07 5.49
N ASP A 36 -25.68 -7.95 4.81
CA ASP A 36 -26.95 -7.85 4.07
C ASP A 36 -26.86 -6.95 2.82
N ILE A 37 -26.50 -7.56 1.68
CA ILE A 37 -26.42 -6.89 0.36
C ILE A 37 -27.76 -6.32 -0.12
N ASN A 38 -28.88 -6.69 0.51
CA ASN A 38 -30.21 -6.23 0.15
C ASN A 38 -30.62 -4.93 0.86
N ASN A 39 -29.83 -4.47 1.82
CA ASN A 39 -30.09 -3.22 2.53
C ASN A 39 -29.19 -2.10 1.99
N ILE A 40 -29.79 -1.13 1.31
CA ILE A 40 -29.08 0.08 0.87
C ILE A 40 -29.04 1.03 2.06
N VAL A 41 -27.92 1.02 2.78
CA VAL A 41 -27.61 1.98 3.85
C VAL A 41 -26.92 3.21 3.24
N ASP A 42 -27.18 4.40 3.76
CA ASP A 42 -26.49 5.62 3.33
C ASP A 42 -25.06 5.62 3.89
N VAL A 43 -24.07 5.79 3.01
CA VAL A 43 -22.67 6.02 3.40
C VAL A 43 -22.47 7.51 3.64
N ASP A 44 -21.88 7.88 4.78
CA ASP A 44 -21.47 9.27 4.99
C ASP A 44 -20.32 9.59 4.01
N PRO A 45 -20.43 10.66 3.20
CA PRO A 45 -19.37 11.08 2.28
C PRO A 45 -17.99 11.24 2.96
N ASN A 46 -17.95 11.64 4.23
CA ASN A 46 -16.71 11.75 4.99
C ASN A 46 -16.05 10.39 5.21
N GLU A 47 -16.83 9.35 5.51
CA GLU A 47 -16.31 7.98 5.69
C GLU A 47 -15.71 7.45 4.39
N ALA A 48 -16.39 7.71 3.26
CA ALA A 48 -15.89 7.34 1.93
C ALA A 48 -14.57 8.05 1.60
N LEU A 49 -14.44 9.34 1.93
CA LEU A 49 -13.20 10.10 1.75
C LEU A 49 -12.04 9.53 2.57
N VAL A 50 -12.30 9.10 3.80
CA VAL A 50 -11.27 8.47 4.63
C VAL A 50 -10.79 7.14 4.02
N LEU A 51 -11.71 6.30 3.50
CA LEU A 51 -11.34 5.06 2.81
C LEU A 51 -10.50 5.35 1.56
N ILE A 52 -10.87 6.36 0.77
CA ILE A 52 -10.11 6.78 -0.42
C ILE A 52 -8.69 7.19 0.00
N GLY A 53 -8.54 8.02 1.03
CA GLY A 53 -7.23 8.46 1.51
C GLY A 53 -6.34 7.29 1.99
N LEU A 54 -6.93 6.28 2.62
CA LEU A 54 -6.21 5.05 2.95
C LEU A 54 -5.73 4.33 1.68
N LEU A 55 -6.60 4.13 0.69
CA LEU A 55 -6.24 3.44 -0.55
C LEU A 55 -5.13 4.18 -1.32
N GLU A 56 -5.21 5.50 -1.42
CA GLU A 56 -4.18 6.33 -2.06
C GLU A 56 -2.82 6.16 -1.36
N SER A 57 -2.81 6.19 -0.02
CA SER A 57 -1.60 5.98 0.78
C SER A 57 -0.98 4.59 0.53
N LEU A 58 -1.82 3.55 0.50
CA LEU A 58 -1.36 2.18 0.23
C LEU A 58 -0.79 2.05 -1.19
N PHE A 59 -1.41 2.68 -2.20
CA PHE A 59 -0.88 2.68 -3.56
C PHE A 59 0.49 3.37 -3.65
N ASP A 60 0.61 4.52 -3.01
CA ASP A 60 1.86 5.29 -2.99
C ASP A 60 3.00 4.49 -2.33
N GLU A 61 2.72 3.84 -1.22
CA GLU A 61 3.74 3.10 -0.46
C GLU A 61 4.13 1.78 -1.12
N TRP A 62 3.14 1.00 -1.56
CA TRP A 62 3.38 -0.38 -1.99
C TRP A 62 3.79 -0.47 -3.47
N TYR A 63 3.24 0.40 -4.31
CA TYR A 63 3.47 0.34 -5.76
C TYR A 63 4.36 1.48 -6.25
N VAL A 64 4.00 2.73 -5.96
CA VAL A 64 4.72 3.89 -6.52
C VAL A 64 6.12 4.00 -5.94
N ALA A 65 6.26 3.98 -4.62
CA ALA A 65 7.55 4.09 -3.96
C ALA A 65 8.47 2.91 -4.31
N ARG A 66 7.91 1.71 -4.44
CA ARG A 66 8.63 0.53 -4.92
C ARG A 66 9.17 0.73 -6.33
N HIS A 67 8.33 1.11 -7.28
CA HIS A 67 8.73 1.31 -8.66
C HIS A 67 9.82 2.39 -8.78
N LYS A 68 9.64 3.53 -8.10
CA LYS A 68 10.66 4.60 -8.05
C LYS A 68 12.00 4.12 -7.48
N ARG A 69 12.01 3.21 -6.49
CA ARG A 69 13.26 2.59 -6.00
C ARG A 69 13.91 1.73 -7.09
N GLU A 70 13.15 0.90 -7.77
CA GLU A 70 13.64 0.03 -8.84
C GLU A 70 14.27 0.85 -9.98
N GLU A 71 13.61 1.92 -10.42
CA GLU A 71 14.13 2.82 -11.45
C GLU A 71 15.45 3.48 -11.06
N ARG A 72 15.54 3.99 -9.82
CA ARG A 72 16.78 4.61 -9.29
C ARG A 72 17.93 3.61 -9.27
N PHE A 73 17.69 2.38 -8.81
CA PHE A 73 18.75 1.36 -8.77
C PHE A 73 19.16 0.89 -10.16
N ALA A 74 18.21 0.76 -11.08
CA ALA A 74 18.51 0.49 -12.48
C ALA A 74 19.39 1.59 -13.09
N GLN A 75 19.13 2.86 -12.75
CA GLN A 75 19.97 3.98 -13.18
C GLN A 75 21.40 3.90 -12.63
N VAL A 76 21.56 3.61 -11.33
CA VAL A 76 22.88 3.43 -10.70
C VAL A 76 23.66 2.31 -11.37
N ALA A 77 23.02 1.15 -11.59
CA ALA A 77 23.63 0.01 -12.27
C ALA A 77 24.10 0.37 -13.69
N ARG A 78 23.25 1.06 -14.48
CA ARG A 78 23.63 1.53 -15.82
C ARG A 78 24.86 2.43 -15.80
N ILE A 79 24.92 3.38 -14.87
CA ILE A 79 26.07 4.30 -14.73
C ILE A 79 27.35 3.53 -14.38
N ALA A 80 27.26 2.55 -13.48
CA ALA A 80 28.40 1.71 -13.10
C ALA A 80 28.93 0.91 -14.30
N THR A 81 28.06 0.22 -15.04
CA THR A 81 28.45 -0.54 -16.24
C THR A 81 29.12 0.33 -17.30
N ILE A 82 28.59 1.53 -17.56
CA ILE A 82 29.19 2.47 -18.52
C ILE A 82 30.60 2.87 -18.09
N LYS A 83 30.83 3.11 -16.79
CA LYS A 83 32.16 3.47 -16.27
C LYS A 83 33.16 2.32 -16.37
N GLU A 84 32.72 1.09 -16.11
CA GLU A 84 33.57 -0.11 -16.25
C GLU A 84 33.97 -0.36 -17.70
N GLN A 85 33.04 -0.25 -18.64
CA GLN A 85 33.33 -0.41 -20.07
C GLN A 85 34.33 0.64 -20.59
N LYS A 86 34.21 1.89 -20.13
CA LYS A 86 35.18 2.94 -20.47
C LYS A 86 36.58 2.68 -19.91
N LYS A 87 36.68 2.02 -18.76
CA LYS A 87 37.97 1.67 -18.14
C LYS A 87 38.67 0.51 -18.86
N ASN A 88 37.90 -0.43 -19.42
CA ASN A 88 38.44 -1.61 -20.12
C ASN A 88 38.69 -1.38 -21.63
N GLY A 89 38.27 -0.23 -22.17
CA GLY A 89 38.51 0.19 -23.56
C GLY A 89 39.72 1.12 -23.72
N HIS A 90 40.56 1.24 -22.70
CA HIS A 90 41.89 1.89 -22.70
C HIS A 90 42.92 0.85 -22.27
#